data_AF-A0AA90P8Q4-F1
#
_entry.id   AF-A0AA90P8Q4-F1
#
_cell.length_a   1.000
_cell.length_b   1.000
_cell.length_c   1.000
_cell.angle_alpha   90.00
_cell.angle_beta   90.00
_cell.angle_gamma   90.00
#
_symmetry.space_group_name_H-M   'P 1'
#
loop_
_entity.id
_entity.type
_entity.pdbx_description
1 polymer ?
#
loop_
_entity_poly.entity_id
_entity_poly.type
_entity_poly.pdbx_seq_one_letter_code
_entity_poly.pdbx_strand_id
1 'polypeptide(L)'
;MNFEMQMANMLADNINGFITFVRENHENENNCFCLNRDKLYQLKLLVEEFKFQVLADELKRINRFTWDENYTHLLVDRFRKGMGIIEEYVENNYSDLFIFTARLYTLNSLSLTFCKEECL
;
A
#
# COMPACT_ATOMS: atom_id res chain seq x y z
N MET A 1 17.41 -15.56 11.19
CA MET A 1 16.51 -14.46 10.77
C MET A 1 15.44 -15.09 9.92
N ASN A 2 14.16 -14.93 10.27
CA ASN A 2 13.05 -15.56 9.57
C ASN A 2 12.72 -14.72 8.32
N PHE A 3 12.72 -15.34 7.14
CA PHE A 3 12.60 -14.65 5.86
C PHE A 3 11.21 -14.02 5.67
N GLU A 4 10.17 -14.76 6.04
CA GLU A 4 8.77 -14.35 5.98
C GLU A 4 8.52 -13.11 6.85
N MET A 5 9.08 -13.11 8.06
CA MET A 5 9.05 -11.96 8.97
C MET A 5 9.73 -10.73 8.36
N GLN A 6 10.87 -10.89 7.66
CA GLN A 6 11.52 -9.77 7.00
C GLN A 6 10.69 -9.22 5.84
N MET A 7 10.09 -10.12 5.05
CA MET A 7 9.19 -9.73 3.96
C MET A 7 7.98 -8.96 4.49
N ALA A 8 7.41 -9.37 5.63
CA ALA A 8 6.24 -8.72 6.21
C ALA A 8 6.58 -7.33 6.74
N ASN A 9 7.73 -7.18 7.40
CA ASN A 9 8.24 -5.89 7.83
C ASN A 9 8.55 -4.98 6.62
N MET A 10 9.12 -5.53 5.55
CA MET A 10 9.38 -4.79 4.31
C MET A 10 8.08 -4.32 3.64
N LEU A 11 7.04 -5.16 3.61
CA LEU A 11 5.72 -4.76 3.12
C LEU A 11 5.14 -3.63 3.97
N ALA A 12 5.16 -3.75 5.31
CA ALA A 12 4.71 -2.69 6.21
C ALA A 12 5.44 -1.35 5.96
N ASP A 13 6.76 -1.39 5.77
CA ASP A 13 7.56 -0.18 5.50
C ASP A 13 7.23 0.44 4.14
N ASN A 14 6.98 -0.38 3.11
CA ASN A 14 6.54 0.12 1.82
C ASN A 14 5.13 0.73 1.87
N ILE A 15 4.21 0.15 2.66
CA ILE A 15 2.86 0.72 2.85
C ILE A 15 2.99 2.10 3.51
N ASN A 16 3.77 2.20 4.59
CA ASN A 16 4.04 3.48 5.27
C ASN A 16 4.71 4.51 4.34
N GLY A 17 5.65 4.06 3.51
CA GLY A 17 6.29 4.88 2.49
C GLY A 17 5.28 5.39 1.44
N PHE A 18 4.33 4.56 1.02
CA PHE A 18 3.26 4.96 0.11
C PHE A 18 2.29 5.96 0.73
N ILE A 19 1.84 5.74 1.96
CA ILE A 19 0.98 6.68 2.71
C ILE A 19 1.65 8.05 2.82
N THR A 20 2.93 8.05 3.22
CA THR A 20 3.73 9.27 3.32
C THR A 20 3.84 9.96 1.98
N PHE A 21 4.12 9.21 0.91
CA PHE A 21 4.22 9.75 -0.43
C PHE A 21 2.90 10.38 -0.90
N VAL A 22 1.75 9.73 -0.68
CA VAL A 22 0.43 10.30 -1.01
C VAL A 22 0.19 11.60 -0.23
N ARG A 23 0.47 11.61 1.07
CA ARG A 23 0.31 12.80 1.92
C ARG A 23 1.20 13.96 1.45
N GLU A 24 2.48 13.71 1.23
CA GLU A 24 3.45 14.74 0.82
C GLU A 24 3.10 15.33 -0.55
N ASN A 25 2.67 14.50 -1.50
CA ASN A 25 2.24 14.99 -2.81
C ASN A 25 0.97 15.85 -2.70
N HIS A 26 0.05 15.50 -1.79
CA HIS A 26 -1.16 16.26 -1.52
C HIS A 26 -0.86 17.60 -0.83
N GLU A 27 0.02 17.62 0.17
CA GLU A 27 0.38 18.83 0.92
C GLU A 27 1.26 19.79 0.11
N ASN A 28 2.06 19.29 -0.82
CA ASN A 28 2.91 20.13 -1.65
C ASN A 28 2.11 20.82 -2.77
N GLU A 29 1.82 22.12 -2.58
CA GLU A 29 1.13 22.97 -3.56
C GLU A 29 1.93 23.21 -4.85
N ASN A 30 3.26 23.04 -4.82
CA ASN A 30 4.14 23.25 -5.97
C ASN A 30 4.43 21.97 -6.76
N ASN A 31 3.65 20.91 -6.52
CA ASN A 31 3.88 19.61 -7.13
C ASN A 31 3.47 19.60 -8.62
N CYS A 32 4.43 19.82 -9.50
CA CYS A 32 4.23 19.86 -10.96
C CYS A 32 3.80 18.50 -11.58
N PHE A 33 3.97 17.40 -10.84
CA PHE A 33 3.73 16.05 -11.38
C PHE A 33 2.28 15.58 -11.28
N CYS A 34 1.45 16.23 -10.46
CA CYS A 34 0.06 15.87 -10.27
C CYS A 34 -0.84 17.06 -10.64
N LEU A 35 -1.41 16.99 -11.84
CA LEU A 35 -2.11 18.10 -12.48
C LEU A 35 -3.49 18.36 -11.88
N ASN A 36 -4.08 17.37 -11.19
CA ASN A 36 -5.42 17.45 -10.62
C ASN A 36 -5.43 17.14 -9.12
N ARG A 37 -5.64 18.18 -8.31
CA ARG A 37 -5.63 18.11 -6.84
C ARG A 37 -6.82 17.32 -6.28
N ASP A 38 -7.98 17.37 -6.92
CA ASP A 38 -9.16 16.63 -6.47
C ASP A 38 -8.93 15.12 -6.60
N LYS A 39 -8.27 14.69 -7.68
CA LYS A 39 -7.92 13.27 -7.86
C LYS A 39 -6.90 12.79 -6.83
N LEU A 40 -5.94 13.64 -6.50
CA LEU A 40 -4.96 13.35 -5.46
C LEU A 40 -5.61 13.30 -4.06
N TYR A 41 -6.54 14.21 -3.80
CA TYR A 41 -7.32 14.19 -2.56
C TYR A 41 -8.17 12.93 -2.45
N GLN A 42 -8.82 12.51 -3.54
CA GLN A 42 -9.57 11.26 -3.58
C GLN A 42 -8.66 10.05 -3.32
N LEU A 43 -7.45 10.01 -3.91
CA LEU A 43 -6.47 8.95 -3.61
C LEU A 43 -6.10 8.92 -2.13
N LYS A 44 -5.87 10.09 -1.52
CA LYS A 44 -5.63 10.20 -0.08
C LYS A 44 -6.80 9.64 0.75
N LEU A 45 -8.03 10.00 0.40
CA LEU A 45 -9.22 9.50 1.08
C LEU A 45 -9.36 7.98 0.97
N LEU A 46 -9.08 7.39 -0.19
CA LEU A 46 -9.11 5.93 -0.35
C LEU A 46 -8.08 5.24 0.56
N VAL A 47 -6.85 5.77 0.64
CA VAL A 47 -5.80 5.23 1.54
C VAL A 47 -6.24 5.26 3.01
N GLU A 48 -6.93 6.34 3.42
CA GLU A 48 -7.48 6.49 4.78
C GLU A 48 -8.68 5.56 5.02
N GLU A 49 -9.59 5.45 4.05
CA GLU A 49 -10.78 4.60 4.11
C GLU A 49 -10.41 3.12 4.29
N PHE A 50 -9.41 2.64 3.55
CA PHE A 50 -8.90 1.27 3.69
C PHE A 50 -7.92 1.09 4.86
N LYS A 51 -7.71 2.14 5.67
CA LYS A 51 -6.93 2.10 6.91
C LYS A 51 -5.52 1.56 6.71
N PHE A 52 -4.84 1.94 5.62
CA PHE A 52 -3.50 1.44 5.29
C PHE A 52 -2.49 1.67 6.44
N GLN A 53 -2.61 2.79 7.16
CA GLN A 53 -1.74 3.07 8.32
C GLN A 53 -1.90 2.00 9.41
N VAL A 54 -3.14 1.67 9.77
CA VAL A 54 -3.43 0.64 10.80
C VAL A 54 -2.92 -0.72 10.34
N LEU A 55 -3.10 -1.06 9.06
CA LEU A 55 -2.61 -2.33 8.50
C LEU A 55 -1.09 -2.42 8.54
N ALA A 56 -0.38 -1.35 8.15
CA ALA A 56 1.08 -1.30 8.17
C ALA A 56 1.64 -1.41 9.60
N ASP A 57 1.10 -0.61 10.52
CA ASP A 57 1.54 -0.60 11.92
C ASP A 57 1.30 -1.95 12.58
N GLU A 58 0.14 -2.55 12.33
CA GLU A 58 -0.19 -3.86 12.88
C GLU A 58 0.68 -4.97 12.29
N LEU A 59 0.89 -4.96 10.96
CA LEU A 59 1.75 -5.93 10.27
C LEU A 59 3.18 -5.89 10.82
N LYS A 60 3.70 -4.68 11.07
CA LYS A 60 5.01 -4.48 11.68
C LYS A 60 5.05 -4.90 13.14
N ARG A 61 3.99 -4.61 13.91
CA ARG A 61 3.90 -4.93 15.34
C ARG A 61 3.90 -6.43 15.59
N ILE A 62 3.07 -7.19 14.87
CA ILE A 62 2.93 -8.65 15.08
C ILE A 62 4.18 -9.41 14.62
N ASN A 63 4.88 -8.89 13.61
CA ASN A 63 6.10 -9.49 13.04
C ASN A 63 7.40 -8.86 13.56
N ARG A 64 7.36 -8.11 14.66
CA ARG A 64 8.55 -7.41 15.19
C ARG A 64 9.59 -8.36 15.77
N PHE A 65 9.13 -9.42 16.44
CA PHE A 65 9.99 -10.34 17.21
C PHE A 65 9.85 -11.79 16.76
N THR A 66 8.65 -12.19 16.32
CA THR A 66 8.31 -13.55 15.90
C THR A 66 7.43 -13.49 14.66
N TRP A 67 7.45 -14.56 13.86
CA TRP A 67 6.56 -14.70 12.71
C TRP A 67 5.16 -15.15 13.17
N ASP A 68 4.12 -14.38 12.82
CA ASP A 68 2.72 -14.75 13.01
C ASP A 68 2.05 -14.96 11.65
N GLU A 69 2.08 -16.20 11.16
CA GLU A 69 1.62 -16.55 9.82
C GLU A 69 0.15 -16.21 9.59
N ASN A 70 -0.74 -16.74 10.44
CA ASN A 70 -2.19 -16.62 10.24
C ASN A 70 -2.64 -15.17 10.31
N TYR A 71 -2.12 -14.40 11.27
CA TYR A 71 -2.53 -13.01 11.39
C TYR A 71 -1.91 -12.15 10.29
N THR A 72 -0.67 -12.45 9.86
CA THR A 72 -0.05 -11.77 8.72
C THR A 72 -0.88 -11.95 7.44
N HIS A 73 -1.24 -13.18 7.08
CA HIS A 73 -2.06 -13.42 5.89
C HIS A 73 -3.39 -12.66 5.94
N LEU A 74 -4.06 -12.66 7.10
CA LEU A 74 -5.30 -11.91 7.29
C LEU A 74 -5.13 -10.40 7.05
N LEU A 75 -4.03 -9.80 7.54
CA LEU A 75 -3.75 -8.38 7.33
C LEU A 75 -3.41 -8.08 5.86
N VAL A 76 -2.62 -8.94 5.22
CA VAL A 76 -2.23 -8.78 3.81
C VAL A 76 -3.45 -8.92 2.89
N ASP A 77 -4.36 -9.85 3.14
CA ASP A 77 -5.59 -10.00 2.35
C ASP A 77 -6.48 -8.77 2.45
N ARG A 78 -6.59 -8.17 3.65
CA ARG A 78 -7.32 -6.91 3.84
C ARG A 78 -6.66 -5.75 3.09
N PHE A 79 -5.33 -5.65 3.18
CA PHE A 79 -4.56 -4.64 2.45
C PHE A 79 -4.79 -4.77 0.94
N ARG A 80 -4.72 -5.98 0.39
CA ARG A 80 -4.90 -6.24 -1.04
C ARG A 80 -6.28 -5.86 -1.56
N LYS A 81 -7.35 -6.08 -0.78
CA LYS A 81 -8.70 -5.65 -1.15
C LYS A 81 -8.79 -4.14 -1.34
N GLY A 82 -8.20 -3.36 -0.43
CA GLY A 82 -8.14 -1.90 -0.58
C GLY A 82 -7.21 -1.46 -1.69
N MET A 83 -6.08 -2.14 -1.84
CA MET A 83 -5.09 -1.83 -2.88
C MET A 83 -5.65 -2.05 -4.29
N GLY A 84 -6.44 -3.09 -4.53
CA GLY A 84 -7.07 -3.31 -5.85
C GLY A 84 -7.97 -2.15 -6.28
N ILE A 85 -8.73 -1.57 -5.34
CA ILE A 85 -9.58 -0.40 -5.61
C ILE A 85 -8.73 0.84 -5.89
N ILE A 86 -7.62 1.01 -5.17
CA ILE A 86 -6.68 2.12 -5.41
C ILE A 86 -5.96 1.96 -6.76
N GLU A 87 -5.53 0.75 -7.12
CA GLU A 87 -4.90 0.45 -8.41
C GLU A 87 -5.85 0.79 -9.57
N GLU A 88 -7.10 0.32 -9.51
CA GLU A 88 -8.13 0.65 -10.49
C GLU A 88 -8.37 2.16 -10.59
N TYR A 89 -8.44 2.85 -9.44
CA TYR A 89 -8.61 4.30 -9.41
C TYR A 89 -7.45 5.04 -10.07
N VAL A 90 -6.20 4.65 -9.78
CA VAL A 90 -5.01 5.26 -10.38
C VAL A 90 -4.93 4.96 -11.87
N GLU A 91 -5.26 3.74 -12.32
CA GLU A 91 -5.27 3.37 -13.73
C GLU A 91 -6.30 4.19 -14.52
N ASN A 92 -7.52 4.32 -14.01
CA ASN A 92 -8.57 5.14 -14.61
C ASN A 92 -8.23 6.64 -14.64
N ASN A 93 -7.24 7.07 -13.85
CA ASN A 93 -6.79 8.46 -13.73
C ASN A 93 -5.29 8.61 -14.04
N TYR A 94 -4.76 7.73 -14.89
CA TYR A 94 -3.33 7.60 -15.12
C TYR A 94 -2.64 8.92 -15.47
N SER A 95 -3.24 9.74 -16.34
CA SER A 95 -2.66 11.04 -16.76
C SER A 95 -2.31 11.95 -15.59
N ASP A 96 -3.06 11.89 -14.49
CA ASP A 96 -2.88 12.74 -13.32
C ASP A 96 -2.13 12.04 -12.18
N LEU A 97 -2.17 10.71 -12.12
CA LEU A 97 -1.70 9.90 -10.99
C LEU A 97 -0.56 8.93 -11.36
N PHE A 98 0.03 9.03 -12.55
CA PHE A 98 1.06 8.10 -13.03
C PHE A 98 2.23 7.92 -12.06
N ILE A 99 2.59 8.95 -11.28
CA ILE A 99 3.70 8.90 -10.30
C ILE A 99 3.50 7.86 -9.18
N PHE A 100 2.25 7.44 -8.93
CA PHE A 100 1.93 6.45 -7.89
C PHE A 100 2.08 5.01 -8.39
N THR A 101 2.06 4.79 -9.71
CA THR A 101 1.98 3.46 -10.33
C THR A 101 3.14 2.54 -9.95
N ALA A 102 4.39 3.04 -9.96
CA ALA A 102 5.56 2.25 -9.61
C ALA A 102 5.52 1.75 -8.16
N ARG A 103 5.04 2.60 -7.22
CA ARG A 103 4.91 2.22 -5.80
C ARG A 103 3.78 1.21 -5.60
N LEU A 104 2.66 1.38 -6.29
CA LEU A 104 1.56 0.41 -6.29
C LEU A 104 2.03 -0.95 -6.81
N TYR A 105 2.75 -0.97 -7.93
CA TYR A 105 3.33 -2.20 -8.47
C TYR A 105 4.25 -2.91 -7.46
N THR A 106 5.13 -2.16 -6.78
CA THR A 106 5.99 -2.73 -5.73
C THR A 106 5.18 -3.30 -4.57
N LEU A 107 4.17 -2.58 -4.09
CA LEU A 107 3.29 -3.06 -3.03
C LEU A 107 2.54 -4.33 -3.42
N ASN A 108 2.05 -4.39 -4.65
CA ASN A 108 1.35 -5.54 -5.17
C ASN A 108 2.26 -6.77 -5.23
N SER A 109 3.44 -6.61 -5.84
CA SER A 109 4.45 -7.67 -5.91
C SER A 109 4.83 -8.20 -4.54
N LEU A 110 5.05 -7.33 -3.54
CA LEU A 110 5.34 -7.73 -2.16
C LEU A 110 4.14 -8.41 -1.49
N SER A 111 2.92 -7.95 -1.73
CA SER A 111 1.72 -8.55 -1.13
C SER A 111 1.44 -9.96 -1.68
N LEU A 112 1.81 -10.21 -2.95
CA LEU A 112 1.63 -11.50 -3.60
C LEU A 112 2.53 -12.59 -3.03
N THR A 113 3.68 -12.25 -2.42
CA THR A 113 4.54 -13.26 -1.78
C THR A 113 3.89 -13.94 -0.58
N PHE A 114 2.79 -13.38 -0.06
CA PHE A 114 2.00 -13.94 1.03
C PHE A 114 0.73 -14.65 0.55
N CYS A 115 0.52 -14.77 -0.76
CA CYS A 115 -0.58 -15.56 -1.27
C CYS A 115 -0.15 -17.03 -1.30
N LYS A 116 -0.85 -17.89 -0.55
CA LYS A 116 -0.82 -19.33 -0.82
C LYS A 116 -1.61 -19.54 -2.10
N GLU A 117 -1.00 -20.22 -3.07
CA GLU A 117 -1.50 -20.45 -4.44
C GLU A 117 -3.04 -20.57 -4.54
N GLU A 118 -3.68 -19.47 -4.95
CA GLU A 118 -4.88 -19.47 -5.78
C GLU A 118 -4.66 -18.41 -6.88
N CYS A 119 -3.61 -18.59 -7.67
CA CYS A 119 -3.53 -18.01 -9.01
C CYS A 119 -3.89 -19.11 -10.01
N LEU A 120 -5.19 -19.32 -10.24
CA LEU A 120 -5.74 -19.91 -11.45
C LEU A 120 -7.03 -19.18 -11.81
#